data_AF-L7FH87-F1
#
_entry.id   AF-L7FH87-F1
#
_cell.length_a   1.000
_cell.length_b   1.000
_cell.length_c   1.000
_cell.angle_alpha   90.00
_cell.angle_beta   90.00
_cell.angle_gamma   90.00
#
_symmetry.space_group_name_H-M   'P 1'
#
loop_
_entity.id
_entity.type
_entity.pdbx_description
1 polymer ?
#
loop_
_entity_poly.entity_id
_entity_poly.type
_entity_poly.pdbx_seq_one_letter_code
_entity_poly.pdbx_strand_id
1 'polypeptide(L)'
;MADLKHARRPIRDLVQILRFRASYGRPCYIKRNTVHAALIVPTLTGGPDGPYSYLKTYQRGTIHEAVVLGFVTLGAELVDVPEFGAVSHWSTEPALKGRTISLRGAR
;
A
#
# COMPACT_ATOMS: atom_id res chain seq x y z
N MET A 1 15.96 -5.40 13.42
CA MET A 1 15.03 -4.56 12.62
C MET A 1 15.84 -3.40 12.08
N ALA A 2 15.76 -3.08 10.77
CA ALA A 2 16.50 -1.96 10.22
C ALA A 2 16.02 -0.63 10.81
N ASP A 3 16.92 0.34 11.01
CA ASP A 3 16.54 1.67 11.45
C ASP A 3 15.95 2.47 10.28
N LEU A 4 14.71 2.94 10.45
CA LEU A 4 13.99 3.71 9.44
C LEU A 4 14.75 4.99 9.04
N LYS A 5 15.55 5.58 9.93
CA LYS A 5 16.33 6.79 9.63
C LYS A 5 17.32 6.57 8.50
N HIS A 6 17.90 5.36 8.43
CA HIS A 6 18.89 4.95 7.45
C HIS A 6 18.27 4.36 6.16
N ALA A 7 16.96 4.16 6.14
CA ALA A 7 16.27 3.69 4.94
C ALA A 7 16.22 4.77 3.85
N ARG A 8 16.18 4.34 2.59
CA ARG A 8 16.00 5.24 1.44
C ARG A 8 14.71 6.04 1.58
N ARG A 9 14.71 7.28 1.07
CA ARG A 9 13.57 8.20 1.16
C ARG A 9 12.23 7.58 0.71
N PRO A 10 12.14 6.85 -0.42
CA PRO A 10 10.87 6.23 -0.83
C PRO A 10 10.30 5.21 0.17
N ILE A 11 11.16 4.50 0.92
CA ILE A 11 10.75 3.57 1.96
C ILE A 11 10.24 4.33 3.18
N ARG A 12 10.93 5.41 3.57
CA ARG A 12 10.48 6.28 4.67
C ARG A 12 9.12 6.90 4.37
N ASP A 13 8.93 7.40 3.16
CA ASP A 13 7.65 7.94 2.69
C ASP A 13 6.53 6.88 2.74
N LEU A 14 6.81 5.66 2.25
CA LEU A 14 5.86 4.54 2.33
C LEU A 14 5.45 4.24 3.78
N VAL A 15 6.43 4.14 4.68
CA VAL A 15 6.18 3.86 6.10
C VAL A 15 5.39 4.98 6.77
N GLN A 16 5.72 6.24 6.50
CA GLN A 16 4.99 7.39 7.05
C GLN A 16 3.53 7.41 6.59
N ILE A 17 3.30 7.17 5.30
CA ILE A 17 1.95 7.09 4.75
C ILE A 17 1.17 5.92 5.37
N LEU A 18 1.79 4.74 5.48
CA LEU A 18 1.16 3.59 6.11
C LEU A 18 0.88 3.83 7.60
N ARG A 19 1.73 4.57 8.32
CA ARG A 19 1.47 4.97 9.73
C ARG A 19 0.25 5.86 9.83
N PHE A 20 0.21 6.90 9.00
CA PHE A 20 -0.93 7.80 8.94
C PHE A 20 -2.22 7.06 8.56
N ARG A 21 -2.16 6.07 7.67
CA ARG A 21 -3.36 5.34 7.26
C ARG A 21 -3.77 4.24 8.26
N ALA A 22 -2.81 3.57 8.87
CA ALA A 22 -3.05 2.56 9.89
C ALA A 22 -3.73 3.14 11.13
N SER A 23 -3.52 4.42 11.47
CA SER A 23 -4.20 5.06 12.61
C SER A 23 -5.72 5.14 12.45
N TYR A 24 -6.26 4.92 11.24
CA TYR A 24 -7.70 4.87 11.00
C TYR A 24 -8.27 3.45 11.09
N GLY A 25 -7.44 2.44 11.36
CA GLY A 25 -7.87 1.05 11.57
C GLY A 25 -8.34 0.31 10.32
N ARG A 26 -8.07 0.84 9.12
CA ARG A 26 -8.57 0.28 7.86
C ARG A 26 -7.48 -0.35 7.00
N PRO A 27 -7.78 -1.43 6.24
CA PRO A 27 -6.79 -2.11 5.42
C PRO A 27 -6.31 -1.23 4.26
N CYS A 28 -5.00 -1.18 4.07
CA CYS A 28 -4.37 -0.58 2.90
C CYS A 28 -4.06 -1.68 1.88
N TYR A 29 -4.18 -1.36 0.60
CA TYR A 29 -3.96 -2.30 -0.50
C TYR A 29 -2.80 -1.85 -1.36
N ILE A 30 -2.03 -2.81 -1.85
CA ILE A 30 -1.00 -2.57 -2.85
C ILE A 30 -1.28 -3.41 -4.09
N LYS A 31 -1.58 -2.71 -5.17
CA LYS A 31 -1.72 -3.28 -6.51
C LYS A 31 -0.39 -3.16 -7.23
N ARG A 32 0.05 -4.16 -7.99
CA ARG A 32 1.35 -4.09 -8.67
C ARG A 32 1.29 -4.65 -10.07
N ASN A 33 2.09 -4.09 -10.97
CA ASN A 33 2.43 -4.68 -12.24
C ASN A 33 3.90 -5.15 -12.23
N THR A 34 4.49 -5.34 -13.42
CA THR A 34 5.88 -5.77 -13.56
C THR A 34 6.89 -4.78 -12.96
N VAL A 35 6.59 -3.48 -12.98
CA VAL A 35 7.54 -2.41 -12.62
C VAL A 35 7.10 -1.60 -11.40
N HIS A 36 5.80 -1.33 -11.29
CA HIS A 36 5.21 -0.37 -10.37
C HIS A 36 4.25 -1.04 -9.37
N ALA A 37 4.04 -0.35 -8.26
CA ALA A 37 3.09 -0.67 -7.21
C ALA A 37 2.28 0.58 -6.85
N ALA A 38 0.98 0.46 -6.68
CA ALA A 38 0.06 1.55 -6.37
C ALA A 38 -0.55 1.27 -4.99
N LEU A 39 -0.38 2.23 -4.09
CA LEU A 39 -0.97 2.20 -2.77
C LEU A 39 -2.38 2.79 -2.85
N ILE A 40 -3.34 1.97 -2.45
CA ILE A 40 -4.77 2.24 -2.49
C ILE A 40 -5.28 2.17 -1.06
N VAL A 41 -6.05 3.18 -0.66
CA VAL A 41 -6.48 3.36 0.72
C VAL A 41 -7.95 3.75 0.77
N PRO A 42 -8.67 3.43 1.85
CA PRO A 42 -10.02 3.90 2.03
C PRO A 42 -10.07 5.42 2.16
N THR A 43 -11.10 6.03 1.59
CA THR A 43 -11.46 7.43 1.88
C THR A 43 -11.94 7.54 3.33
N LEU A 44 -11.64 8.66 3.98
CA LEU A 44 -11.98 8.82 5.41
C LEU A 44 -13.49 8.82 5.68
N THR A 45 -14.33 9.05 4.66
CA THR A 45 -15.75 9.40 4.77
C THR A 45 -16.76 8.25 4.60
N GLY A 46 -16.35 6.97 4.46
CA GLY A 46 -17.29 5.89 4.08
C GLY A 46 -17.30 4.59 4.89
N GLY A 47 -16.76 4.53 6.11
CA GLY A 47 -16.69 3.25 6.85
C GLY A 47 -15.72 2.23 6.24
N PRO A 48 -15.71 0.95 6.69
CA PRO A 48 -14.78 -0.08 6.23
C PRO A 48 -14.95 -0.43 4.75
N ASP A 49 -16.17 -0.31 4.23
CA ASP A 49 -16.55 -0.55 2.84
C ASP A 49 -16.64 0.76 2.02
N GLY A 50 -16.17 1.87 2.60
CA GLY A 50 -16.22 3.19 1.98
C GLY A 50 -15.40 3.27 0.70
N PRO A 51 -15.64 4.28 -0.16
CA PRO A 51 -14.97 4.36 -1.44
C PRO A 51 -13.45 4.41 -1.25
N TYR A 52 -12.71 3.72 -2.10
CA TYR A 52 -11.26 3.72 -2.06
C TYR A 52 -10.70 4.83 -2.95
N SER A 53 -9.50 5.29 -2.62
CA SER A 53 -8.75 6.24 -3.42
C SER A 53 -7.31 5.78 -3.62
N TYR A 54 -6.76 6.11 -4.78
CA TYR A 54 -5.35 5.97 -5.07
C TYR A 54 -4.57 7.05 -4.33
N LEU A 55 -3.49 6.65 -3.66
CA LEU A 55 -2.69 7.57 -2.86
C LEU A 55 -1.33 7.88 -3.49
N LYS A 56 -0.57 6.84 -3.88
CA LYS A 56 0.79 7.02 -4.43
C LYS A 56 1.29 5.77 -5.16
N THR A 57 2.12 5.97 -6.17
CA THR A 57 2.84 4.91 -6.89
C THR A 57 4.29 4.82 -6.40
N TYR A 58 4.77 3.59 -6.32
CA TYR A 58 6.11 3.21 -5.92
C TYR A 58 6.68 2.26 -6.98
N GLN A 59 8.01 2.20 -7.10
CA GLN A 59 8.63 1.10 -7.80
C GLN A 59 8.44 -0.21 -7.02
N ARG A 60 8.25 -1.32 -7.71
CA ARG A 60 8.11 -2.64 -7.10
C ARG A 60 9.32 -2.99 -6.22
N GLY A 61 10.52 -2.60 -6.65
CA GLY A 61 11.76 -2.78 -5.88
C GLY A 61 11.70 -2.11 -4.50
N THR A 62 11.13 -0.91 -4.41
CA THR A 62 10.96 -0.19 -3.13
C THR A 62 10.11 -0.98 -2.14
N ILE A 63 9.01 -1.58 -2.61
CA ILE A 63 8.13 -2.38 -1.73
C ILE A 63 8.84 -3.65 -1.27
N HIS A 64 9.53 -4.32 -2.19
CA HIS A 64 10.29 -5.53 -1.87
C HIS A 64 11.41 -5.25 -0.85
N GLU A 65 12.15 -4.16 -1.05
CA GLU A 65 13.20 -3.70 -0.12
C GLU A 65 12.60 -3.41 1.27
N ALA A 66 11.45 -2.72 1.33
CA ALA A 66 10.76 -2.44 2.60
C ALA A 66 10.30 -3.72 3.33
N VAL A 67 9.92 -4.77 2.60
CA VAL A 67 9.58 -6.09 3.18
C VAL A 67 10.82 -6.78 3.74
N VAL A 68 11.91 -6.83 2.95
CA VAL A 68 13.18 -7.46 3.36
C VAL A 68 13.77 -6.78 4.59
N LEU A 69 13.74 -5.45 4.64
CA LEU A 69 14.18 -4.67 5.79
C LEU A 69 13.25 -4.79 7.02
N GLY A 70 12.07 -5.40 6.83
CA GLY A 70 11.11 -5.66 7.89
C GLY A 70 10.33 -4.43 8.33
N PHE A 71 10.12 -3.45 7.44
CA PHE A 71 9.27 -2.29 7.74
C PHE A 71 7.79 -2.56 7.46
N VAL A 72 7.51 -3.35 6.43
CA VAL A 72 6.14 -3.67 6.01
C VAL A 72 5.97 -5.17 5.84
N THR A 73 4.72 -5.61 5.96
CA THR A 73 4.30 -6.99 5.68
C THR A 73 3.24 -6.93 4.59
N LEU A 74 3.35 -7.84 3.62
CA LEU A 74 2.33 -8.05 2.59
C LEU A 74 1.46 -9.23 2.99
N GLY A 75 0.15 -9.12 2.76
CA GLY A 75 -0.78 -10.25 2.85
C GLY A 75 -0.33 -11.42 1.96
N ALA A 76 -0.65 -12.63 2.38
CA ALA A 76 -0.33 -13.84 1.63
C ALA A 76 -1.13 -13.92 0.33
N GLU A 77 -2.40 -13.55 0.39
CA GLU A 77 -3.36 -13.73 -0.70
C GLU A 77 -3.43 -12.51 -1.63
N LEU A 78 -3.61 -12.81 -2.91
CA LEU A 78 -4.03 -11.81 -3.88
C LEU A 78 -5.54 -11.64 -3.77
N VAL A 79 -5.95 -10.42 -3.46
CA VAL A 79 -7.36 -10.05 -3.32
C VAL A 79 -7.76 -9.09 -4.43
N ASP A 80 -9.03 -9.12 -4.78
CA ASP A 80 -9.59 -8.12 -5.68
C ASP A 80 -9.49 -6.77 -4.99
N VAL A 81 -8.96 -5.80 -5.72
CA VAL A 81 -8.79 -4.46 -5.18
C VAL A 81 -10.17 -3.80 -5.14
N PRO A 82 -10.54 -3.16 -4.01
CA PRO A 82 -11.80 -2.44 -3.93
C PRO A 82 -11.95 -1.41 -5.05
N GLU A 83 -13.19 -1.19 -5.48
CA GLU A 83 -13.50 -0.22 -6.52
C GLU A 83 -13.08 1.19 -6.07
N PHE A 84 -12.38 1.92 -6.93
CA PHE A 84 -11.93 3.28 -6.67
C PHE A 84 -12.26 4.17 -7.88
N GLY A 85 -12.68 5.41 -7.61
CA GLY A 85 -13.37 6.30 -8.55
C GLY A 85 -12.50 6.94 -9.65
N ALA A 86 -11.86 6.13 -10.49
CA ALA A 86 -11.28 6.43 -11.82
C ALA A 86 -10.02 7.33 -11.93
N VAL A 87 -9.06 6.90 -12.78
CA VAL A 87 -8.31 7.67 -13.81
C VAL A 87 -7.47 6.70 -14.66
N SER A 88 -7.32 6.97 -15.97
CA SER A 88 -6.57 6.21 -16.99
C SER A 88 -5.08 5.93 -16.63
N HIS A 89 -4.86 5.04 -15.66
CA HIS A 89 -3.58 4.70 -15.11
C HIS A 89 -3.50 3.19 -14.94
N TRP A 90 -2.32 2.58 -15.05
CA TRP A 90 -2.17 1.12 -14.97
C TRP A 90 -2.79 0.50 -13.69
N SER A 91 -2.90 1.28 -12.62
CA SER A 91 -3.55 0.85 -11.38
C SER A 91 -5.07 0.69 -11.50
N THR A 92 -5.74 1.23 -12.51
CA THR A 92 -7.19 1.02 -12.75
C THR A 92 -7.50 -0.26 -13.51
N GLU A 93 -6.51 -0.95 -14.07
CA GLU A 93 -6.74 -2.17 -14.86
C GLU A 93 -7.44 -3.26 -14.03
N PRO A 94 -8.70 -3.63 -14.30
CA PRO A 94 -9.48 -4.52 -13.44
C PRO A 94 -8.86 -5.91 -13.27
N ALA A 95 -8.09 -6.37 -14.26
CA ALA A 95 -7.41 -7.67 -14.23
C ALA A 95 -6.31 -7.77 -13.16
N LEU A 96 -5.81 -6.64 -12.65
CA LEU A 96 -4.70 -6.62 -11.71
C LEU A 96 -5.19 -6.70 -10.26
N LYS A 97 -4.89 -7.82 -9.60
CA LYS A 97 -5.16 -8.05 -8.16
C LYS A 97 -4.11 -7.37 -7.26
N GLY A 98 -4.49 -7.11 -6.02
CA GLY A 98 -3.64 -6.48 -5.01
C GLY A 98 -3.41 -7.38 -3.80
N ARG A 99 -2.71 -6.84 -2.79
CA ARG A 99 -2.54 -7.47 -1.48
C ARG A 99 -2.76 -6.45 -0.40
N THR A 100 -3.17 -6.89 0.78
CA THR A 100 -3.07 -6.02 1.96
C THR A 100 -1.60 -5.70 2.25
N ILE A 101 -1.35 -4.46 2.68
CA ILE A 101 -0.04 -4.02 3.14
C ILE A 101 -0.20 -3.37 4.51
N SER A 102 0.69 -3.74 5.43
CA SER A 102 0.63 -3.26 6.81
C SER A 102 2.05 -3.01 7.33
N LEU A 103 2.16 -2.15 8.33
CA LEU A 103 3.41 -1.95 9.04
C LEU A 103 3.75 -3.20 9.84
N ARG A 104 5.02 -3.60 9.80
CA ARG A 104 5.51 -4.67 10.68
C ARG A 104 5.78 -4.06 12.05
N GLY A 105 5.12 -4.58 13.08
CA GLY A 105 5.23 -4.08 14.46
C GLY A 105 4.07 -3.20 14.93
N ALA A 106 2.87 -3.30 14.32
CA ALA A 106 1.64 -2.85 14.97
C ALA A 106 1.28 -3.83 16.10
N ARG A 107 2.00 -3.72 17.23
CA ARG A 107 1.58 -4.26 18.51
C ARG A 107 1.97 -3.26 19.59
#